data_AF-A0A126YY98-F1
#
_entry.id   AF-A0A126YY98-F1
#
_cell.length_a   1.000
_cell.length_b   1.000
_cell.length_c   1.000
_cell.angle_alpha   90.00
_cell.angle_beta   90.00
_cell.angle_gamma   90.00
#
_symmetry.space_group_name_H-M   'P 1'
#
loop_
_entity.id
_entity.type
_entity.pdbx_description
1 polymer ?
#
loop_
_entity_poly.entity_id
_entity_poly.type
_entity_poly.pdbx_seq_one_letter_code
_entity_poly.pdbx_strand_id
1 'polypeptide(L)'
;MKDATGREKTATADPETGEWTMNVKNLALGANKFTMEQFDEEDESLGTSEFTVDVKTTPLSTSVESTSIVQGTAEVEITGTPGLTINYQGKAATLNEKGKKTVTFEGLSLGNNDVTVQQFDGGKQIGGDFDAKVMLTTARLTVNANFDDRGNGFDAVLSGTAEKNAKITIVAEETGKVTTTTADPRNGSWTAPVTAPGAGRQGFDVSQSINGSDAGSTDVTLNYGDEVDITAPRDNSEFAGGDLPFRGDGQQFADIEIFEKGNDKPVATTKGINNNSWSALVEKVSGGVEHVYTVKQHSKGNLTTEDTVTVNKGQTPPVDIDVKLTNPANAAVGYTPDAAFTFAGAGKPGASITIRNTAGTILAQDIKVSDKGEWEWTRANMRTSTYQLNFIQNEGQADEKTATLRDFKPNAAPAPVVTVTNPAKVTDGYTANAAFTFKGTGTTGKKITVRNTAGTILAQDITVNGQGQWEWTRANMRTSTYNLDFIQDEGTATEKKATIRGFAPNATPAPVVTVTNPANPADGYVRNTAFTFRGKATPSSTLTIQNFAGTEIAKNIPVSSTGDWSLTRANMGTSVWKLTFVENKGTANEHSTVLGDFAPRP
;
A
#
# COMPACT_ATOMS: atom_id res chain seq x y z
N MET A 1 -45.77 -89.27 72.89
CA MET A 1 -46.09 -87.82 72.86
C MET A 1 -46.93 -87.53 71.63
N LYS A 2 -48.08 -86.86 71.81
CA LYS A 2 -48.91 -86.37 70.70
C LYS A 2 -48.76 -84.86 70.60
N ASP A 3 -48.55 -84.34 69.40
CA ASP A 3 -48.67 -82.89 69.16
C ASP A 3 -50.13 -82.46 69.03
N ALA A 4 -50.38 -81.15 68.97
CA ALA A 4 -51.73 -80.59 68.86
C ALA A 4 -52.47 -80.99 67.56
N THR A 5 -51.78 -81.56 66.57
CA THR A 5 -52.40 -82.10 65.33
C THR A 5 -52.69 -83.61 65.42
N GLY A 6 -52.40 -84.22 66.57
CA GLY A 6 -52.58 -85.65 66.81
C GLY A 6 -51.47 -86.52 66.22
N ARG A 7 -50.36 -85.95 65.73
CA ARG A 7 -49.22 -86.75 65.29
C ARG A 7 -48.49 -87.32 66.50
N GLU A 8 -48.29 -88.63 66.45
CA GLU A 8 -47.66 -89.37 67.53
C GLU A 8 -46.17 -89.54 67.26
N LYS A 9 -45.36 -89.21 68.27
CA LYS A 9 -43.95 -89.59 68.36
C LYS A 9 -43.73 -90.37 69.64
N THR A 10 -43.02 -91.49 69.53
CA THR A 10 -42.61 -92.32 70.66
C THR A 10 -41.13 -92.10 70.96
N ALA A 11 -40.77 -92.21 72.23
CA ALA A 11 -39.40 -92.30 72.71
C ALA A 11 -39.39 -93.29 73.87
N THR A 12 -38.32 -94.08 73.97
CA THR A 12 -38.11 -95.00 75.09
C THR A 12 -37.30 -94.27 76.14
N ALA A 13 -37.78 -94.29 77.39
CA ALA A 13 -37.01 -93.76 78.52
C ALA A 13 -35.86 -94.70 78.87
N ASP A 14 -34.75 -94.13 79.31
CA ASP A 14 -33.64 -94.89 79.84
C ASP A 14 -34.08 -95.66 81.11
N PRO A 15 -33.87 -96.98 81.18
CA PRO A 15 -34.42 -97.82 82.23
C PRO A 15 -33.78 -97.59 83.62
N GLU A 16 -32.59 -97.00 83.69
CA GLU A 16 -31.90 -96.74 84.97
C GLU A 16 -32.16 -95.33 85.50
N THR A 17 -32.22 -94.34 84.61
CA THR A 17 -32.31 -92.92 84.97
C THR A 17 -33.71 -92.33 84.74
N GLY A 18 -34.53 -92.96 83.90
CA GLY A 18 -35.83 -92.46 83.48
C GLY A 18 -35.77 -91.29 82.49
N GLU A 19 -34.58 -90.88 82.05
CA GLU A 19 -34.43 -89.77 81.12
C GLU A 19 -34.79 -90.16 79.69
N TRP A 20 -35.31 -89.20 78.94
CA TRP A 20 -35.60 -89.34 77.52
C TRP A 20 -35.44 -87.98 76.83
N THR A 21 -35.12 -88.00 75.54
CA THR A 21 -35.04 -86.77 74.75
C THR A 21 -35.81 -86.92 73.45
N MET A 22 -36.47 -85.84 73.04
CA MET A 22 -37.22 -85.81 71.78
C MET A 22 -37.09 -84.45 71.12
N ASN A 23 -36.69 -84.44 69.85
CA ASN A 23 -36.67 -83.23 69.04
C ASN A 23 -38.06 -82.97 68.42
N VAL A 24 -38.63 -81.84 68.81
CA VAL A 24 -39.84 -81.26 68.19
C VAL A 24 -39.42 -80.13 67.24
N LYS A 25 -40.05 -80.07 66.07
CA LYS A 25 -39.76 -79.09 65.01
C LYS A 25 -41.09 -78.56 64.46
N ASN A 26 -41.05 -77.42 63.76
CA ASN A 26 -42.23 -76.78 63.15
C ASN A 26 -43.32 -76.41 64.18
N LEU A 27 -42.92 -75.93 65.35
CA LEU A 27 -43.83 -75.41 66.36
C LEU A 27 -44.52 -74.15 65.84
N ALA A 28 -45.81 -74.01 66.13
CA ALA A 28 -46.55 -72.78 65.83
C ALA A 28 -46.12 -71.65 66.78
N LEU A 29 -46.37 -70.40 66.40
CA LEU A 29 -46.16 -69.28 67.33
C LEU A 29 -47.09 -69.39 68.55
N GLY A 30 -46.56 -69.08 69.73
CA GLY A 30 -47.29 -69.17 71.00
C GLY A 30 -47.25 -70.56 71.64
N ALA A 31 -48.25 -70.85 72.47
CA ALA A 31 -48.33 -72.07 73.26
C ALA A 31 -48.58 -73.32 72.39
N ASN A 32 -47.57 -74.18 72.27
CA ASN A 32 -47.70 -75.51 71.68
C ASN A 32 -47.86 -76.52 72.81
N LYS A 33 -49.08 -77.04 72.95
CA LYS A 33 -49.40 -78.04 73.96
C LYS A 33 -49.04 -79.42 73.46
N PHE A 34 -48.34 -80.17 74.31
CA PHE A 34 -48.00 -81.56 74.09
C PHE A 34 -48.60 -82.39 75.20
N THR A 35 -49.25 -83.48 74.82
CA THR A 35 -49.69 -84.50 75.77
C THR A 35 -48.75 -85.69 75.62
N MET A 36 -48.18 -86.11 76.74
CA MET A 36 -47.37 -87.30 76.82
C MET A 36 -48.11 -88.33 77.65
N GLU A 37 -48.10 -89.56 77.19
CA GLU A 37 -48.63 -90.71 77.89
C GLU A 37 -47.50 -91.71 78.02
N GLN A 38 -47.31 -92.21 79.23
CA GLN A 38 -46.33 -93.24 79.52
C GLN A 38 -47.04 -94.59 79.55
N PHE A 39 -46.38 -95.63 79.04
CA PHE A 39 -46.86 -97.00 79.08
C PHE A 39 -45.80 -97.87 79.76
N ASP A 40 -46.24 -98.95 80.41
CA ASP A 40 -45.33 -100.00 80.90
C ASP A 40 -45.00 -101.02 79.81
N GLU A 41 -44.29 -102.08 80.19
CA GLU A 41 -43.87 -103.15 79.28
C GLU A 41 -45.05 -104.01 78.77
N GLU A 42 -46.24 -103.90 79.39
CA GLU A 42 -47.47 -104.61 79.01
C GLU A 42 -48.42 -103.73 78.17
N ASP A 43 -47.94 -102.57 77.69
CA ASP A 43 -48.72 -101.54 76.98
C ASP A 43 -49.88 -100.95 77.82
N GLU A 44 -49.83 -101.06 79.16
CA GLU A 44 -50.78 -100.38 80.03
C GLU A 44 -50.36 -98.92 80.27
N SER A 45 -51.30 -97.99 80.14
CA SER A 45 -51.05 -96.57 80.36
C SER A 45 -50.78 -96.30 81.85
N LEU A 46 -49.59 -95.80 82.14
CA LEU A 46 -49.14 -95.41 83.47
C LEU A 46 -49.51 -93.97 83.85
N GLY A 47 -50.05 -93.21 82.89
CA GLY A 47 -50.55 -91.86 83.14
C GLY A 47 -50.16 -90.86 82.06
N THR A 48 -50.84 -89.71 82.10
CA THR A 48 -50.66 -88.61 81.16
C THR A 48 -50.08 -87.38 81.84
N SER A 49 -49.20 -86.68 81.12
CA SER A 49 -48.63 -85.40 81.50
C SER A 49 -48.75 -84.42 80.34
N GLU A 50 -48.96 -83.15 80.66
CA GLU A 50 -49.03 -82.09 79.67
C GLU A 50 -47.92 -81.07 79.93
N PHE A 51 -47.27 -80.64 78.86
CA PHE A 51 -46.38 -79.49 78.92
C PHE A 51 -46.63 -78.59 77.72
N THR A 52 -46.29 -77.32 77.89
CA THR A 52 -46.45 -76.32 76.85
C THR A 52 -45.09 -75.77 76.49
N VAL A 53 -44.76 -75.80 75.20
CA VAL A 53 -43.63 -75.07 74.65
C VAL A 53 -44.16 -73.77 74.06
N ASP A 54 -43.89 -72.66 74.72
CA ASP A 54 -44.29 -71.33 74.25
C ASP A 54 -43.22 -70.75 73.34
N VAL A 55 -43.53 -70.65 72.04
CA VAL A 55 -42.64 -70.04 71.05
C VAL A 55 -42.90 -68.54 71.01
N LYS A 56 -41.97 -67.77 71.57
CA LYS A 56 -42.04 -66.30 71.57
C LYS A 56 -41.55 -65.72 70.26
N THR A 57 -42.12 -64.56 69.90
CA THR A 57 -41.59 -63.75 68.82
C THR A 57 -40.29 -63.08 69.23
N THR A 58 -39.34 -63.05 68.31
CA THR A 58 -38.21 -62.12 68.36
C THR A 58 -38.63 -60.85 67.62
N PRO A 59 -38.56 -59.67 68.25
CA PRO A 59 -38.78 -58.40 67.54
C PRO A 59 -37.84 -58.25 66.36
N LEU A 60 -38.29 -57.56 65.32
CA LEU A 60 -37.42 -57.21 64.20
C LEU A 60 -36.34 -56.22 64.66
N SER A 61 -35.12 -56.40 64.14
CA SER A 61 -34.03 -55.43 64.24
C SER A 61 -33.13 -55.54 63.01
N THR A 62 -32.40 -54.48 62.68
CA THR A 62 -31.57 -54.41 61.49
C THR A 62 -30.15 -53.92 61.77
N SER A 63 -29.18 -54.42 61.01
CA SER A 63 -27.79 -53.92 60.94
C SER A 63 -27.43 -53.67 59.49
N VAL A 64 -26.90 -52.48 59.16
CA VAL A 64 -26.42 -52.20 57.80
C VAL A 64 -25.00 -52.74 57.67
N GLU A 65 -24.81 -53.70 56.77
CA GLU A 65 -23.53 -54.39 56.57
C GLU A 65 -22.66 -53.65 55.54
N SER A 66 -23.26 -53.19 54.45
CA SER A 66 -22.58 -52.44 53.41
C SER A 66 -23.54 -51.52 52.65
N THR A 67 -23.01 -50.47 52.02
CA THR A 67 -23.76 -49.57 51.15
C THR A 67 -23.03 -49.38 49.83
N SER A 68 -23.79 -49.13 48.76
CA SER A 68 -23.28 -48.82 47.44
C SER A 68 -24.03 -47.61 46.89
N ILE A 69 -23.36 -46.46 46.90
CA ILE A 69 -23.97 -45.20 46.47
C ILE A 69 -24.22 -45.20 44.96
N VAL A 70 -23.29 -45.77 44.18
CA VAL A 70 -23.40 -45.85 42.72
C VAL A 70 -24.56 -46.75 42.30
N GLN A 71 -24.86 -47.81 43.05
CA GLN A 71 -26.00 -48.68 42.75
C GLN A 71 -27.28 -48.23 43.45
N GLY A 72 -27.20 -47.28 44.40
CA GLY A 72 -28.31 -46.92 45.27
C GLY A 72 -28.80 -48.10 46.10
N THR A 73 -27.87 -48.89 46.66
CA THR A 73 -28.20 -50.11 47.41
C THR A 73 -27.57 -50.17 48.79
N ALA A 74 -28.15 -50.99 49.67
CA ALA A 74 -27.56 -51.35 50.95
C ALA A 74 -27.82 -52.83 51.25
N GLU A 75 -26.79 -53.54 51.71
CA GLU A 75 -26.95 -54.86 52.30
C GLU A 75 -27.26 -54.69 53.79
N VAL A 76 -28.39 -55.24 54.22
CA VAL A 76 -28.90 -55.10 55.58
C VAL A 76 -29.17 -56.49 56.15
N GLU A 77 -28.55 -56.81 57.28
CA GLU A 77 -28.88 -57.99 58.06
C GLU A 77 -30.15 -57.72 58.87
N ILE A 78 -31.19 -58.52 58.63
CA ILE A 78 -32.43 -58.54 59.39
C ILE A 78 -32.34 -59.65 60.43
N THR A 79 -32.66 -59.31 61.68
CA THR A 79 -32.87 -60.28 62.77
C THR A 79 -34.33 -60.27 63.18
N GLY A 80 -34.91 -61.46 63.37
CA GLY A 80 -36.30 -61.67 63.78
C GLY A 80 -36.53 -63.09 64.30
N THR A 81 -37.77 -63.57 64.29
CA THR A 81 -38.12 -64.90 64.79
C THR A 81 -37.60 -65.98 63.82
N PRO A 82 -36.80 -66.95 64.27
CA PRO A 82 -36.27 -68.03 63.43
C PRO A 82 -37.31 -68.75 62.57
N GLY A 83 -36.97 -69.00 61.30
CA GLY A 83 -37.80 -69.75 60.36
C GLY A 83 -38.98 -68.98 59.74
N LEU A 84 -39.29 -67.77 60.21
CA LEU A 84 -40.39 -66.97 59.66
C LEU A 84 -40.01 -66.19 58.39
N THR A 85 -41.02 -65.79 57.64
CA THR A 85 -40.86 -64.97 56.43
C THR A 85 -40.87 -63.49 56.78
N ILE A 86 -39.95 -62.74 56.18
CA ILE A 86 -39.94 -61.29 56.17
C ILE A 86 -40.31 -60.77 54.78
N ASN A 87 -41.04 -59.66 54.74
CA ASN A 87 -41.25 -58.87 53.53
C ASN A 87 -40.48 -57.56 53.63
N TYR A 88 -39.77 -57.21 52.56
CA TYR A 88 -38.99 -55.98 52.41
C TYR A 88 -39.11 -55.51 50.95
N GLN A 89 -39.47 -54.26 50.70
CA GLN A 89 -39.67 -53.72 49.33
C GLN A 89 -40.55 -54.62 48.41
N GLY A 90 -41.57 -55.28 48.97
CA GLY A 90 -42.43 -56.22 48.23
C GLY A 90 -41.80 -57.58 47.88
N LYS A 91 -40.55 -57.82 48.29
CA LYS A 91 -39.83 -59.11 48.16
C LYS A 91 -39.96 -59.89 49.47
N ALA A 92 -40.09 -61.21 49.39
CA ALA A 92 -40.15 -62.11 50.54
C ALA A 92 -38.80 -62.84 50.75
N ALA A 93 -38.39 -63.04 52.00
CA ALA A 93 -37.25 -63.90 52.35
C ALA A 93 -37.50 -64.63 53.68
N THR A 94 -36.90 -65.80 53.87
CA THR A 94 -37.03 -66.58 55.11
C THR A 94 -35.81 -66.37 56.01
N LEU A 95 -36.05 -66.12 57.29
CA LEU A 95 -35.02 -66.06 58.32
C LEU A 95 -34.46 -67.46 58.60
N ASN A 96 -33.14 -67.58 58.75
CA ASN A 96 -32.50 -68.86 59.04
C ASN A 96 -32.84 -69.38 60.47
N GLU A 97 -32.27 -70.53 60.85
CA GLU A 97 -32.47 -71.14 62.18
C GLU A 97 -32.01 -70.25 63.35
N LYS A 98 -31.17 -69.24 63.08
CA LYS A 98 -30.74 -68.23 64.06
C LYS A 98 -31.57 -66.95 64.01
N GLY A 99 -32.62 -66.90 63.17
CA GLY A 99 -33.46 -65.71 63.02
C GLY A 99 -32.82 -64.61 62.18
N LYS A 100 -31.83 -64.90 61.34
CA LYS A 100 -31.08 -63.90 60.57
C LYS A 100 -31.22 -64.07 59.06
N LYS A 101 -31.18 -62.95 58.33
CA LYS A 101 -31.08 -62.93 56.86
C LYS A 101 -30.51 -61.60 56.38
N THR A 102 -29.48 -61.62 55.54
CA THR A 102 -29.04 -60.44 54.78
C THR A 102 -29.91 -60.28 53.54
N VAL A 103 -30.40 -59.06 53.32
CA VAL A 103 -31.17 -58.65 52.15
C VAL A 103 -30.60 -57.38 51.54
N THR A 104 -30.87 -57.14 50.27
CA THR A 104 -30.45 -55.92 49.58
C THR A 104 -31.65 -54.98 49.41
N PHE A 105 -31.54 -53.78 49.97
CA PHE A 105 -32.45 -52.67 49.66
C PHE A 105 -31.92 -51.95 48.42
N GLU A 106 -32.80 -51.67 47.47
CA GLU A 106 -32.49 -51.01 46.20
C GLU A 106 -33.25 -49.69 46.06
N GLY A 107 -32.79 -48.81 45.15
CA GLY A 107 -33.45 -47.52 44.89
C GLY A 107 -33.28 -46.49 46.01
N LEU A 108 -32.21 -46.61 46.79
CA LEU A 108 -31.89 -45.68 47.86
C LEU A 108 -31.32 -44.37 47.31
N SER A 109 -31.75 -43.26 47.90
CA SER A 109 -31.25 -41.91 47.64
C SER A 109 -30.08 -41.56 48.56
N LEU A 110 -29.33 -40.51 48.22
CA LEU A 110 -28.32 -39.95 49.11
C LEU A 110 -28.95 -39.45 50.42
N GLY A 111 -28.21 -39.58 51.53
CA GLY A 111 -28.69 -39.22 52.85
C GLY A 111 -29.52 -40.31 53.51
N ASN A 112 -30.50 -39.92 54.33
CA ASN A 112 -31.32 -40.85 55.10
C ASN A 112 -32.43 -41.44 54.24
N ASN A 113 -32.54 -42.77 54.26
CA ASN A 113 -33.61 -43.52 53.63
C ASN A 113 -34.38 -44.28 54.71
N ASP A 114 -35.71 -44.17 54.68
CA ASP A 114 -36.58 -44.98 55.51
C ASP A 114 -36.88 -46.29 54.77
N VAL A 115 -36.59 -47.41 55.41
CA VAL A 115 -36.86 -48.75 54.88
C VAL A 115 -37.70 -49.54 55.86
N THR A 116 -38.72 -50.23 55.36
CA THR A 116 -39.67 -50.97 56.20
C THR A 116 -39.51 -52.47 56.01
N VAL A 117 -39.56 -53.21 57.11
CA VAL A 117 -39.57 -54.67 57.13
C VAL A 117 -40.75 -55.16 57.94
N GLN A 118 -41.43 -56.18 57.45
CA GLN A 118 -42.56 -56.82 58.10
C GLN A 118 -42.27 -58.31 58.27
N GLN A 119 -42.67 -58.90 59.39
CA GLN A 119 -42.53 -60.33 59.64
C GLN A 119 -43.88 -61.02 59.60
N PHE A 120 -43.95 -62.21 59.01
CA PHE A 120 -45.17 -62.98 58.81
C PHE A 120 -45.01 -64.41 59.33
N ASP A 121 -46.07 -64.90 59.97
CA ASP A 121 -46.26 -66.31 60.29
C ASP A 121 -47.51 -66.82 59.56
N GLY A 122 -47.36 -67.85 58.72
CA GLY A 122 -48.48 -68.44 57.97
C GLY A 122 -49.32 -67.44 57.15
N GLY A 123 -48.73 -66.33 56.69
CA GLY A 123 -49.41 -65.26 55.95
C GLY A 123 -50.03 -64.15 56.82
N LYS A 124 -49.97 -64.26 58.15
CA LYS A 124 -50.40 -63.21 59.08
C LYS A 124 -49.21 -62.39 59.55
N GLN A 125 -49.30 -61.07 59.46
CA GLN A 125 -48.28 -60.16 59.98
C GLN A 125 -48.20 -60.24 61.51
N ILE A 126 -46.99 -60.20 62.04
CA ILE A 126 -46.68 -60.21 63.47
C ILE A 126 -45.68 -59.10 63.81
N GLY A 127 -45.84 -58.46 64.97
CA GLY A 127 -44.91 -57.42 65.45
C GLY A 127 -45.05 -56.05 64.78
N GLY A 128 -45.96 -55.87 63.83
CA GLY A 128 -46.16 -54.61 63.11
C GLY A 128 -45.08 -54.35 62.05
N ASP A 129 -45.04 -53.11 61.56
CA ASP A 129 -44.01 -52.63 60.65
C ASP A 129 -42.78 -52.22 61.46
N PHE A 130 -41.59 -52.63 61.00
CA PHE A 130 -40.32 -52.18 61.55
C PHE A 130 -39.65 -51.23 60.55
N ASP A 131 -39.59 -49.95 60.90
CA ASP A 131 -38.91 -48.94 60.12
C ASP A 131 -37.45 -48.79 60.58
N ALA A 132 -36.53 -48.91 59.64
CA ALA A 132 -35.10 -48.68 59.83
C ALA A 132 -34.64 -47.49 58.99
N LYS A 133 -33.60 -46.80 59.47
CA LYS A 133 -32.93 -45.74 58.71
C LYS A 133 -31.64 -46.28 58.10
N VAL A 134 -31.52 -46.18 56.79
CA VAL A 134 -30.31 -46.48 56.04
C VAL A 134 -29.71 -45.18 55.52
N MET A 135 -28.49 -44.85 55.94
CA MET A 135 -27.81 -43.63 55.54
C MET A 135 -26.80 -43.92 54.42
N LEU A 136 -26.95 -43.25 53.28
CA LEU A 136 -25.95 -43.23 52.20
C LEU A 136 -25.16 -41.93 52.28
N THR A 137 -23.92 -42.00 52.78
CA THR A 137 -23.01 -40.85 52.91
C THR A 137 -21.94 -40.87 51.83
N THR A 138 -21.70 -39.72 51.18
CA THR A 138 -20.65 -39.58 50.16
C THR A 138 -19.30 -39.27 50.77
N ALA A 139 -18.22 -39.65 50.09
CA ALA A 139 -16.90 -39.14 50.40
C ALA A 139 -16.86 -37.62 50.18
N ARG A 140 -16.15 -36.93 51.07
CA ARG A 140 -15.96 -35.48 50.99
C ARG A 140 -15.18 -35.11 49.73
N LEU A 141 -15.71 -34.15 48.96
CA LEU A 141 -14.99 -33.50 47.88
C LEU A 141 -13.86 -32.62 48.46
N THR A 142 -12.65 -32.83 47.98
CA THR A 142 -11.49 -31.96 48.25
C THR A 142 -10.97 -31.40 46.93
N VAL A 143 -10.42 -30.18 46.99
CA VAL A 143 -9.84 -29.49 45.84
C VAL A 143 -8.51 -28.87 46.26
N ASN A 144 -7.48 -29.08 45.45
CA ASN A 144 -6.20 -28.42 45.45
C ASN A 144 -6.02 -27.77 44.08
N ALA A 145 -5.63 -26.51 44.08
CA ALA A 145 -5.41 -25.73 42.86
C ALA A 145 -3.94 -25.36 42.75
N ASN A 146 -3.31 -25.74 41.64
CA ASN A 146 -1.90 -25.46 41.40
C ASN A 146 -1.70 -24.93 39.98
N PHE A 147 -0.74 -24.02 39.83
CA PHE A 147 -0.19 -23.71 38.52
C PHE A 147 0.82 -24.78 38.13
N ASP A 148 0.97 -25.00 36.83
CA ASP A 148 1.92 -25.98 36.33
C ASP A 148 3.36 -25.43 36.36
N ASP A 149 4.25 -26.15 37.02
CA ASP A 149 5.65 -25.73 37.20
C ASP A 149 6.47 -25.80 35.89
N ARG A 150 5.94 -26.37 34.80
CA ARG A 150 6.60 -26.42 33.50
C ARG A 150 6.67 -25.06 32.80
N GLY A 151 5.85 -24.09 33.20
CA GLY A 151 5.91 -22.70 32.71
C GLY A 151 4.56 -22.12 32.26
N ASN A 152 4.61 -20.91 31.69
CA ASN A 152 3.42 -20.09 31.39
C ASN A 152 2.49 -20.70 30.32
N GLY A 153 2.98 -21.59 29.45
CA GLY A 153 2.18 -22.20 28.37
C GLY A 153 1.23 -23.34 28.79
N PHE A 154 1.00 -23.53 30.09
CA PHE A 154 0.19 -24.63 30.63
C PHE A 154 -0.96 -24.11 31.49
N ASP A 155 -2.16 -24.63 31.23
CA ASP A 155 -3.36 -24.37 32.02
C ASP A 155 -3.12 -24.73 33.50
N ALA A 156 -3.79 -24.03 34.42
CA ALA A 156 -3.75 -24.42 35.82
C ALA A 156 -4.45 -25.78 36.00
N VAL A 157 -4.11 -26.51 37.07
CA VAL A 157 -4.64 -27.84 37.32
C VAL A 157 -5.36 -27.84 38.66
N LEU A 158 -6.65 -28.22 38.63
CA LEU A 158 -7.40 -28.57 39.82
C LEU A 158 -7.33 -30.08 40.05
N SER A 159 -7.11 -30.48 41.29
CA SER A 159 -6.99 -31.89 41.66
C SER A 159 -7.56 -32.14 43.05
N GLY A 160 -7.83 -33.38 43.41
CA GLY A 160 -8.31 -33.69 44.75
C GLY A 160 -8.85 -35.10 44.88
N THR A 161 -9.74 -35.29 45.85
CA THR A 161 -10.45 -36.55 46.10
C THR A 161 -11.96 -36.32 46.12
N ALA A 162 -12.72 -37.32 45.72
CA ALA A 162 -14.18 -37.32 45.70
C ALA A 162 -14.72 -38.76 45.86
N GLU A 163 -16.04 -38.94 45.84
CA GLU A 163 -16.63 -40.28 45.80
C GLU A 163 -16.19 -41.04 44.54
N LYS A 164 -15.92 -42.33 44.67
CA LYS A 164 -15.38 -43.14 43.56
C LYS A 164 -16.39 -43.18 42.42
N ASN A 165 -15.92 -42.98 41.18
CA ASN A 165 -16.77 -42.85 39.98
C ASN A 165 -17.68 -41.62 39.94
N ALA A 166 -17.60 -40.70 40.91
CA ALA A 166 -18.39 -39.47 40.83
C ALA A 166 -17.91 -38.61 39.66
N LYS A 167 -18.87 -37.97 38.98
CA LYS A 167 -18.59 -36.95 37.98
C LYS A 167 -18.29 -35.65 38.70
N ILE A 168 -17.11 -35.09 38.42
CA ILE A 168 -16.69 -33.78 38.90
C ILE A 168 -17.03 -32.75 37.83
N THR A 169 -17.64 -31.65 38.26
CA THR A 169 -17.97 -30.49 37.42
C THR A 169 -17.30 -29.28 38.02
N ILE A 170 -16.53 -28.56 37.21
CA ILE A 170 -15.82 -27.34 37.57
C ILE A 170 -16.41 -26.22 36.73
N VAL A 171 -16.88 -25.16 37.37
CA VAL A 171 -17.44 -23.98 36.70
C VAL A 171 -16.58 -22.79 37.07
N ALA A 172 -15.98 -22.13 36.06
CA ALA A 172 -15.32 -20.85 36.27
C ALA A 172 -16.38 -19.78 36.55
N GLU A 173 -16.33 -19.13 37.71
CA GLU A 173 -17.38 -18.21 38.17
C GLU A 173 -17.60 -17.03 37.21
N GLU A 174 -16.52 -16.44 36.69
CA GLU A 174 -16.58 -15.24 35.86
C GLU A 174 -17.08 -15.52 34.43
N THR A 175 -16.66 -16.64 33.84
CA THR A 175 -16.97 -16.96 32.42
C THR A 175 -18.08 -17.99 32.26
N GLY A 176 -18.48 -18.69 33.33
CA GLY A 176 -19.39 -19.83 33.27
C GLY A 176 -18.83 -21.06 32.54
N LYS A 177 -17.54 -21.07 32.18
CA LYS A 177 -16.92 -22.18 31.45
C LYS A 177 -16.92 -23.44 32.31
N VAL A 178 -17.43 -24.53 31.74
CA VAL A 178 -17.55 -25.82 32.42
C VAL A 178 -16.47 -26.80 31.96
N THR A 179 -15.73 -27.34 32.92
CA THR A 179 -14.84 -28.50 32.74
C THR A 179 -15.37 -29.67 33.55
N THR A 180 -15.34 -30.88 33.00
CA THR A 180 -15.75 -32.08 33.73
C THR A 180 -14.69 -33.16 33.72
N THR A 181 -14.58 -33.91 34.81
CA THR A 181 -13.74 -35.11 34.92
C THR A 181 -14.47 -36.17 35.75
N THR A 182 -13.88 -37.35 35.91
CA THR A 182 -14.45 -38.42 36.75
C THR A 182 -13.41 -38.86 37.78
N ALA A 183 -13.83 -39.03 39.02
CA ALA A 183 -12.98 -39.52 40.09
C ALA A 183 -12.58 -40.98 39.87
N ASP A 184 -11.31 -41.30 40.12
CA ASP A 184 -10.74 -42.64 39.91
C ASP A 184 -11.54 -43.69 40.72
N PRO A 185 -11.94 -44.80 40.07
CA PRO A 185 -12.81 -45.81 40.67
C PRO A 185 -12.20 -46.55 41.87
N ARG A 186 -10.89 -46.47 42.08
CA ARG A 186 -10.16 -47.21 43.12
C ARG A 186 -9.92 -46.34 44.34
N ASN A 187 -9.52 -45.09 44.14
CA ASN A 187 -9.06 -44.21 45.22
C ASN A 187 -9.78 -42.85 45.30
N GLY A 188 -10.69 -42.54 44.37
CA GLY A 188 -11.45 -41.28 44.35
C GLY A 188 -10.63 -40.05 43.94
N SER A 189 -9.36 -40.21 43.54
CA SER A 189 -8.54 -39.10 43.08
C SER A 189 -9.01 -38.56 41.73
N TRP A 190 -8.90 -37.26 41.51
CA TRP A 190 -9.25 -36.63 40.25
C TRP A 190 -8.30 -35.48 39.92
N THR A 191 -8.23 -35.15 38.64
CA THR A 191 -7.46 -34.01 38.11
C THR A 191 -8.15 -33.46 36.87
N ALA A 192 -8.08 -32.16 36.66
CA ALA A 192 -8.61 -31.47 35.50
C ALA A 192 -7.83 -30.18 35.22
N PRO A 193 -7.36 -29.95 33.97
CA PRO A 193 -6.84 -28.65 33.58
C PRO A 193 -7.99 -27.63 33.47
N VAL A 194 -7.72 -26.40 33.89
CA VAL A 194 -8.66 -25.28 33.82
C VAL A 194 -8.00 -24.10 33.11
N THR A 195 -8.63 -23.68 32.01
CA THR A 195 -8.22 -22.49 31.28
C THR A 195 -8.43 -21.25 32.13
N ALA A 196 -7.49 -20.32 32.10
CA ALA A 196 -7.61 -19.04 32.77
C ALA A 196 -8.91 -18.30 32.36
N PRO A 197 -9.78 -17.93 33.31
CA PRO A 197 -10.98 -17.14 33.00
C PRO A 197 -10.63 -15.66 32.75
N GLY A 198 -9.60 -15.16 33.42
CA GLY A 198 -9.14 -13.77 33.37
C GLY A 198 -7.94 -13.56 34.29
N ALA A 199 -7.48 -12.30 34.38
CA ALA A 199 -6.40 -11.91 35.28
C ALA A 199 -6.88 -11.76 36.74
N GLY A 200 -5.92 -11.59 37.66
CA GLY A 200 -6.20 -11.44 39.08
C GLY A 200 -6.73 -12.72 39.73
N ARG A 201 -7.55 -12.57 40.77
CA ARG A 201 -8.15 -13.69 41.51
C ARG A 201 -9.39 -14.20 40.79
N GLN A 202 -9.36 -15.48 40.46
CA GLN A 202 -10.35 -16.19 39.68
C GLN A 202 -10.93 -17.35 40.48
N GLY A 203 -12.26 -17.37 40.63
CA GLY A 203 -13.00 -18.37 41.38
C GLY A 203 -13.49 -19.53 40.52
N PHE A 204 -13.58 -20.70 41.14
CA PHE A 204 -14.07 -21.93 40.54
C PHE A 204 -14.98 -22.68 41.51
N ASP A 205 -16.23 -22.87 41.09
CA ASP A 205 -17.19 -23.73 41.78
C ASP A 205 -16.91 -25.18 41.35
N VAL A 206 -16.60 -26.05 42.31
CA VAL A 206 -16.36 -27.47 42.05
C VAL A 206 -17.42 -28.30 42.73
N SER A 207 -18.16 -29.09 41.96
CA SER A 207 -19.17 -30.01 42.48
C SER A 207 -18.91 -31.44 42.05
N GLN A 208 -19.35 -32.39 42.87
CA GLN A 208 -19.42 -33.80 42.50
C GLN A 208 -20.88 -34.22 42.35
N SER A 209 -21.15 -35.09 41.39
CA SER A 209 -22.46 -35.70 41.18
C SER A 209 -22.35 -37.20 41.03
N ILE A 210 -23.35 -37.91 41.53
CA ILE A 210 -23.43 -39.37 41.49
C ILE A 210 -24.78 -39.73 40.86
N ASN A 211 -24.75 -40.48 39.77
CA ASN A 211 -25.93 -40.79 38.97
C ASN A 211 -26.78 -39.56 38.59
N GLY A 212 -26.12 -38.41 38.36
CA GLY A 212 -26.76 -37.15 38.01
C GLY A 212 -27.35 -36.36 39.18
N SER A 213 -27.28 -36.86 40.41
CA SER A 213 -27.68 -36.12 41.61
C SER A 213 -26.48 -35.39 42.23
N ASP A 214 -26.71 -34.17 42.73
CA ASP A 214 -25.69 -33.40 43.46
C ASP A 214 -25.26 -34.14 44.73
N ALA A 215 -23.95 -34.23 44.95
CA ALA A 215 -23.31 -34.98 46.02
C ALA A 215 -22.29 -34.13 46.79
N GLY A 216 -22.34 -32.80 46.62
CA GLY A 216 -21.57 -31.82 47.37
C GLY A 216 -20.70 -30.94 46.48
N SER A 217 -20.43 -29.72 46.97
CA SER A 217 -19.61 -28.72 46.29
C SER A 217 -18.61 -28.04 47.23
N THR A 218 -17.63 -27.39 46.65
CA THR A 218 -16.66 -26.51 47.30
C THR A 218 -16.05 -25.57 46.27
N ASP A 219 -15.60 -24.40 46.72
CA ASP A 219 -15.04 -23.40 45.82
C ASP A 219 -13.53 -23.29 46.02
N VAL A 220 -12.82 -22.89 44.98
CA VAL A 220 -11.37 -22.62 45.04
C VAL A 220 -11.03 -21.39 44.21
N THR A 221 -10.02 -20.64 44.67
CA THR A 221 -9.55 -19.44 43.97
C THR A 221 -8.10 -19.59 43.55
N LEU A 222 -7.78 -19.23 42.31
CA LEU A 222 -6.43 -19.08 41.79
C LEU A 222 -6.16 -17.61 41.48
N ASN A 223 -4.96 -17.12 41.79
CA ASN A 223 -4.54 -15.79 41.35
C ASN A 223 -3.66 -15.92 40.10
N TYR A 224 -4.20 -15.58 38.92
CA TYR A 224 -3.52 -15.63 37.63
C TYR A 224 -2.56 -14.47 37.38
N GLY A 225 -2.53 -13.47 38.27
CA GLY A 225 -1.57 -12.36 38.20
C GLY A 225 -2.12 -11.12 37.50
N ASP A 226 -1.30 -10.09 37.40
CA ASP A 226 -1.71 -8.79 36.85
C ASP A 226 -1.77 -8.81 35.31
N GLU A 227 -2.67 -8.01 34.75
CA GLU A 227 -2.73 -7.75 33.31
C GLU A 227 -1.50 -6.96 32.84
N VAL A 228 -1.19 -7.08 31.56
CA VAL A 228 -0.15 -6.25 30.95
C VAL A 228 -0.70 -4.85 30.68
N ASP A 229 0.12 -3.85 30.97
CA ASP A 229 -0.19 -2.44 30.72
C ASP A 229 1.03 -1.75 30.08
N ILE A 230 0.82 -0.87 29.11
CA ILE A 230 1.85 -0.09 28.44
C ILE A 230 1.89 1.31 29.05
N THR A 231 2.97 1.63 29.77
CA THR A 231 3.19 2.95 30.36
C THR A 231 4.04 3.87 29.48
N ALA A 232 4.85 3.31 28.59
CA ALA A 232 5.55 4.03 27.54
C ALA A 232 5.72 3.14 26.29
N PRO A 233 5.60 3.68 25.06
CA PRO A 233 5.21 5.06 24.75
C PRO A 233 3.77 5.36 25.18
N ARG A 234 3.42 6.65 25.30
CA ARG A 234 2.02 7.04 25.57
C ARG A 234 1.20 6.91 24.30
N ASP A 235 -0.08 6.57 24.46
CA ASP A 235 -0.99 6.49 23.32
C ASP A 235 -1.07 7.83 22.58
N ASN A 236 -1.01 7.72 21.25
CA ASN A 236 -0.97 8.81 20.26
C ASN A 236 0.24 9.75 20.37
N SER A 237 1.31 9.34 21.05
CA SER A 237 2.54 10.13 21.10
C SER A 237 3.20 10.28 19.73
N GLU A 238 3.85 11.41 19.50
CA GLU A 238 4.68 11.63 18.31
C GLU A 238 6.08 11.04 18.52
N PHE A 239 6.62 10.43 17.46
CA PHE A 239 7.94 9.81 17.45
C PHE A 239 8.65 10.13 16.13
N ALA A 240 9.85 10.71 16.24
CA ALA A 240 10.65 11.17 15.11
C ALA A 240 11.38 10.05 14.35
N GLY A 241 11.32 8.81 14.84
CA GLY A 241 12.02 7.65 14.27
C GLY A 241 13.26 7.26 15.07
N GLY A 242 13.73 6.03 14.86
CA GLY A 242 14.84 5.42 15.61
C GLY A 242 14.37 4.28 16.53
N ASP A 243 15.08 4.07 17.63
CA ASP A 243 14.72 3.02 18.58
C ASP A 243 13.66 3.51 19.57
N LEU A 244 12.54 2.79 19.63
CA LEU A 244 11.37 3.14 20.43
C LEU A 244 11.34 2.31 21.72
N PRO A 245 11.59 2.91 22.90
CA PRO A 245 11.57 2.18 24.16
C PRO A 245 10.14 1.93 24.61
N PHE A 246 9.84 0.67 24.92
CA PHE A 246 8.61 0.26 25.59
C PHE A 246 8.85 -0.01 27.07
N ARG A 247 7.90 0.39 27.90
CA ARG A 247 7.84 0.12 29.33
C ARG A 247 6.41 -0.15 29.73
N GLY A 248 6.24 -0.91 30.80
CA GLY A 248 4.93 -1.23 31.31
C GLY A 248 4.97 -2.03 32.59
N ASP A 249 3.77 -2.29 33.09
CA ASP A 249 3.52 -3.16 34.23
C ASP A 249 2.91 -4.49 33.74
N GLY A 250 3.01 -5.53 34.56
CA GLY A 250 2.54 -6.87 34.23
C GLY A 250 2.94 -7.92 35.25
N GLN A 251 2.68 -9.19 34.96
CA GLN A 251 3.00 -10.29 35.86
C GLN A 251 4.51 -10.62 35.81
N GLN A 252 5.14 -10.69 36.99
CA GLN A 252 6.51 -11.19 37.15
C GLN A 252 6.72 -12.53 36.43
N PHE A 253 7.84 -12.65 35.72
CA PHE A 253 8.25 -13.82 34.93
C PHE A 253 7.33 -14.22 33.77
N ALA A 254 6.32 -13.40 33.46
CA ALA A 254 5.53 -13.58 32.25
C ALA A 254 6.38 -13.31 31.01
N ASP A 255 6.05 -14.00 29.91
CA ASP A 255 6.63 -13.75 28.60
C ASP A 255 5.91 -12.56 27.97
N ILE A 256 6.67 -11.56 27.54
CA ILE A 256 6.13 -10.33 26.94
C ILE A 256 6.57 -10.29 25.47
N GLU A 257 5.60 -10.12 24.58
CA GLU A 257 5.80 -10.06 23.15
C GLU A 257 5.14 -8.80 22.59
N ILE A 258 5.90 -8.00 21.84
CA ILE A 258 5.41 -6.77 21.22
C ILE A 258 5.22 -7.04 19.74
N PHE A 259 4.00 -6.88 19.25
CA PHE A 259 3.65 -7.00 17.85
C PHE A 259 3.35 -5.63 17.27
N GLU A 260 3.79 -5.40 16.05
CA GLU A 260 3.33 -4.27 15.25
C GLU A 260 2.21 -4.75 14.33
N LYS A 261 1.16 -3.94 14.18
CA LYS A 261 0.00 -4.28 13.35
C LYS A 261 0.43 -4.65 11.93
N GLY A 262 0.02 -5.85 11.51
CA GLY A 262 0.37 -6.42 10.21
C GLY A 262 1.60 -7.34 10.23
N ASN A 263 2.32 -7.43 11.36
CA ASN A 263 3.40 -8.38 11.56
C ASN A 263 2.94 -9.59 12.39
N ASP A 264 3.12 -10.80 11.85
CA ASP A 264 2.79 -12.06 12.55
C ASP A 264 3.85 -12.49 13.59
N LYS A 265 5.03 -11.83 13.57
CA LYS A 265 6.13 -12.10 14.49
C LYS A 265 6.33 -10.91 15.44
N PRO A 266 6.73 -11.15 16.69
CA PRO A 266 7.02 -10.06 17.60
C PRO A 266 8.21 -9.24 17.10
N VAL A 267 8.07 -7.92 17.13
CA VAL A 267 9.13 -6.96 16.83
C VAL A 267 10.09 -6.76 18.02
N ALA A 268 9.67 -7.15 19.22
CA ALA A 268 10.50 -7.26 20.41
C ALA A 268 9.92 -8.29 21.38
N THR A 269 10.78 -8.92 22.17
CA THR A 269 10.37 -9.83 23.26
C THR A 269 11.16 -9.52 24.53
N THR A 270 10.54 -9.72 25.68
CA THR A 270 11.18 -9.55 26.99
C THR A 270 10.47 -10.41 28.05
N LYS A 271 10.90 -10.32 29.31
CA LYS A 271 10.23 -10.96 30.44
C LYS A 271 9.85 -9.93 31.50
N GLY A 272 8.75 -10.18 32.21
CA GLY A 272 8.44 -9.47 33.43
C GLY A 272 9.52 -9.68 34.49
N ILE A 273 9.98 -8.61 35.14
CA ILE A 273 11.03 -8.62 36.17
C ILE A 273 10.43 -8.59 37.59
N ASN A 274 11.28 -8.69 38.63
CA ASN A 274 10.92 -8.96 40.04
C ASN A 274 10.05 -7.92 40.77
N ASN A 275 9.41 -7.01 40.06
CA ASN A 275 8.60 -5.92 40.58
C ASN A 275 7.35 -5.66 39.72
N ASN A 276 6.90 -6.68 38.97
CA ASN A 276 5.74 -6.56 38.08
C ASN A 276 5.88 -5.48 37.00
N SER A 277 7.13 -5.21 36.55
CA SER A 277 7.40 -4.30 35.43
C SER A 277 8.13 -5.01 34.30
N TRP A 278 8.15 -4.40 33.12
CA TRP A 278 8.88 -4.88 31.96
C TRP A 278 9.40 -3.72 31.11
N SER A 279 10.44 -3.99 30.32
CA SER A 279 10.95 -3.05 29.32
C SER A 279 11.50 -3.78 28.12
N ALA A 280 11.29 -3.21 26.93
CA ALA A 280 11.82 -3.69 25.67
C ALA A 280 12.18 -2.50 24.77
N LEU A 281 12.94 -2.77 23.71
CA LEU A 281 13.30 -1.78 22.70
C LEU A 281 12.83 -2.30 21.34
N VAL A 282 12.01 -1.53 20.63
CA VAL A 282 11.68 -1.80 19.23
C VAL A 282 12.62 -0.97 18.37
N GLU A 283 13.52 -1.64 17.65
CA GLU A 283 14.58 -0.98 16.89
C GLU A 283 14.10 -0.43 15.55
N LYS A 284 14.71 0.66 15.07
CA LYS A 284 14.54 1.19 13.70
C LYS A 284 13.08 1.50 13.29
N VAL A 285 12.28 1.98 14.23
CA VAL A 285 10.92 2.44 13.96
C VAL A 285 10.97 3.71 13.12
N SER A 286 10.15 3.78 12.06
CA SER A 286 10.06 4.97 11.22
C SER A 286 9.35 6.12 11.93
N GLY A 287 9.85 7.35 11.76
CA GLY A 287 9.12 8.55 12.17
C GLY A 287 8.13 9.00 11.09
N GLY A 288 7.14 9.81 11.46
CA GLY A 288 6.26 10.45 10.47
C GLY A 288 5.20 9.52 9.86
N VAL A 289 5.00 8.32 10.41
CA VAL A 289 4.00 7.34 9.99
C VAL A 289 3.38 6.69 11.23
N GLU A 290 2.07 6.41 11.16
CA GLU A 290 1.30 5.73 12.19
C GLU A 290 1.80 4.30 12.39
N HIS A 291 2.06 3.97 13.65
CA HIS A 291 2.34 2.61 14.12
C HIS A 291 1.31 2.21 15.17
N VAL A 292 0.80 0.99 15.09
CA VAL A 292 -0.07 0.41 16.12
C VAL A 292 0.65 -0.81 16.67
N TYR A 293 0.92 -0.81 17.96
CA TYR A 293 1.56 -1.91 18.66
C TYR A 293 0.58 -2.60 19.60
N THR A 294 0.64 -3.92 19.65
CA THR A 294 -0.06 -4.76 20.62
C THR A 294 0.99 -5.48 21.45
N VAL A 295 0.97 -5.27 22.75
CA VAL A 295 1.80 -6.03 23.69
C VAL A 295 0.97 -7.18 24.22
N LYS A 296 1.47 -8.40 24.05
CA LYS A 296 0.89 -9.62 24.60
C LYS A 296 1.72 -10.10 25.75
N GLN A 297 1.06 -10.49 26.83
CA GLN A 297 1.68 -11.14 27.96
C GLN A 297 1.14 -12.55 28.11
N HIS A 298 2.05 -13.52 28.23
CA HIS A 298 1.73 -14.90 28.57
C HIS A 298 2.23 -15.22 29.98
N SER A 299 1.31 -15.49 30.90
CA SER A 299 1.61 -15.73 32.31
C SER A 299 1.09 -17.09 32.79
N LYS A 300 1.29 -17.39 34.07
CA LYS A 300 0.91 -18.66 34.71
C LYS A 300 -0.54 -19.05 34.41
N GLY A 301 -0.76 -20.35 34.25
CA GLY A 301 -2.09 -20.88 33.95
C GLY A 301 -2.53 -20.63 32.51
N ASN A 302 -1.57 -20.39 31.60
CA ASN A 302 -1.80 -20.12 30.18
C ASN A 302 -2.70 -18.90 29.94
N LEU A 303 -2.62 -17.91 30.84
CA LEU A 303 -3.32 -16.65 30.70
C LEU A 303 -2.60 -15.79 29.66
N THR A 304 -3.37 -15.27 28.72
CA THR A 304 -2.90 -14.25 27.78
C THR A 304 -3.67 -12.96 28.02
N THR A 305 -2.96 -11.86 28.25
CA THR A 305 -3.53 -10.50 28.36
C THR A 305 -2.88 -9.61 27.32
N GLU A 306 -3.60 -8.62 26.81
CA GLU A 306 -3.10 -7.73 25.76
C GLU A 306 -3.38 -6.28 26.11
N ASP A 307 -2.47 -5.39 25.70
CA ASP A 307 -2.67 -3.94 25.70
C ASP A 307 -2.16 -3.36 24.38
N THR A 308 -2.69 -2.20 23.97
CA THR A 308 -2.41 -1.60 22.67
C THR A 308 -2.06 -0.13 22.77
N VAL A 309 -1.11 0.31 21.95
CA VAL A 309 -0.71 1.71 21.84
C VAL A 309 -0.56 2.12 20.39
N THR A 310 -1.03 3.32 20.05
CA THR A 310 -0.80 3.94 18.75
C THR A 310 0.28 5.01 18.87
N VAL A 311 1.24 5.03 17.97
CA VAL A 311 2.28 6.08 17.86
C VAL A 311 2.09 6.79 16.53
N ASN A 312 2.30 8.11 16.48
CA ASN A 312 2.14 8.93 15.27
C ASN A 312 0.75 8.81 14.61
N LYS A 313 -0.32 8.74 15.41
CA LYS A 313 -1.69 8.55 14.91
C LYS A 313 -2.06 9.53 13.80
N GLY A 314 -2.61 9.01 12.71
CA GLY A 314 -3.03 9.77 11.54
C GLY A 314 -1.90 10.25 10.65
N GLN A 315 -0.63 9.99 10.98
CA GLN A 315 0.48 10.29 10.10
C GLN A 315 0.60 9.19 9.03
N THR A 316 0.67 9.59 7.77
CA THR A 316 0.89 8.66 6.64
C THR A 316 2.34 8.75 6.21
N PRO A 317 2.93 7.67 5.66
CA PRO A 317 4.27 7.73 5.08
C PRO A 317 4.37 8.93 4.13
N PRO A 318 5.49 9.67 4.14
CA PRO A 318 5.66 10.74 3.18
C PRO A 318 5.55 10.17 1.78
N VAL A 319 4.75 10.79 0.92
CA VAL A 319 4.64 10.39 -0.48
C VAL A 319 6.04 10.48 -1.09
N ASP A 320 6.56 9.34 -1.54
CA ASP A 320 7.86 9.24 -2.16
C ASP A 320 7.81 9.90 -3.55
N ILE A 321 8.26 11.15 -3.63
CA ILE A 321 8.33 11.91 -4.88
C ILE A 321 9.79 12.02 -5.28
N ASP A 322 10.13 11.37 -6.39
CA ASP A 322 11.45 11.47 -7.00
C ASP A 322 11.78 12.93 -7.35
N VAL A 323 13.01 13.34 -7.09
CA VAL A 323 13.54 14.61 -7.59
C VAL A 323 13.80 14.51 -9.09
N LYS A 324 13.40 15.52 -9.84
CA LYS A 324 13.58 15.60 -11.29
C LYS A 324 14.18 16.94 -11.68
N LEU A 325 15.14 16.93 -12.60
CA LEU A 325 15.61 18.12 -13.30
C LEU A 325 14.75 18.36 -14.55
N THR A 326 14.16 19.55 -14.68
CA THR A 326 13.33 19.95 -15.82
C THR A 326 13.97 21.04 -16.67
N ASN A 327 14.87 21.85 -16.10
CA ASN A 327 15.69 22.80 -16.84
C ASN A 327 17.18 22.66 -16.43
N PRO A 328 18.10 22.35 -17.36
CA PRO A 328 17.84 22.09 -18.78
C PRO A 328 17.06 20.78 -19.00
N ALA A 329 16.31 20.69 -20.10
CA ALA A 329 15.58 19.47 -20.46
C ALA A 329 16.54 18.27 -20.67
N ASN A 330 17.77 18.54 -21.10
CA ASN A 330 18.89 17.59 -21.18
C ASN A 330 20.20 18.37 -21.33
N ALA A 331 21.34 17.68 -21.19
CA ALA A 331 22.66 18.30 -21.25
C ALA A 331 23.04 18.90 -22.62
N ALA A 332 22.42 18.45 -23.72
CA ALA A 332 22.75 18.91 -25.07
C ALA A 332 22.27 20.34 -25.37
N VAL A 333 21.33 20.87 -24.56
CA VAL A 333 20.90 22.27 -24.63
C VAL A 333 22.07 23.24 -24.37
N GLY A 334 23.04 22.79 -23.57
CA GLY A 334 24.20 23.58 -23.14
C GLY A 334 23.81 24.91 -22.48
N TYR A 335 24.78 25.80 -22.37
CA TYR A 335 24.56 27.12 -21.75
C TYR A 335 25.46 28.19 -22.39
N THR A 336 25.13 29.47 -22.22
CA THR A 336 25.96 30.57 -22.70
C THR A 336 27.11 30.84 -21.72
N PRO A 337 28.40 30.79 -22.15
CA PRO A 337 29.53 31.14 -21.29
C PRO A 337 29.36 32.49 -20.60
N ASP A 338 29.84 32.56 -19.36
CA ASP A 338 29.89 33.79 -18.54
C ASP A 338 28.52 34.45 -18.24
N ALA A 339 27.41 33.83 -18.67
CA ALA A 339 26.05 34.22 -18.33
C ALA A 339 25.52 33.41 -17.14
N ALA A 340 24.45 33.91 -16.52
CA ALA A 340 23.71 33.17 -15.52
C ALA A 340 22.89 32.04 -16.16
N PHE A 341 22.69 30.95 -15.43
CA PHE A 341 21.81 29.86 -15.82
C PHE A 341 20.94 29.42 -14.64
N THR A 342 19.63 29.32 -14.86
CA THR A 342 18.67 28.86 -13.85
C THR A 342 18.37 27.39 -14.09
N PHE A 343 18.77 26.54 -13.16
CA PHE A 343 18.34 25.15 -13.09
C PHE A 343 16.96 25.11 -12.43
N ALA A 344 16.09 24.25 -12.93
CA ALA A 344 14.75 24.07 -12.37
C ALA A 344 14.36 22.60 -12.39
N GLY A 345 13.43 22.23 -11.53
CA GLY A 345 12.98 20.86 -11.42
C GLY A 345 11.74 20.68 -10.58
N ALA A 346 11.38 19.40 -10.41
CA ALA A 346 10.31 18.96 -9.54
C ALA A 346 10.87 18.14 -8.37
N GLY A 347 10.14 18.11 -7.26
CA GLY A 347 10.47 17.33 -6.07
C GLY A 347 9.30 17.30 -5.09
N LYS A 348 9.53 16.71 -3.92
CA LYS A 348 8.55 16.62 -2.83
C LYS A 348 8.26 18.01 -2.24
N PRO A 349 6.99 18.48 -2.18
CA PRO A 349 6.64 19.75 -1.55
C PRO A 349 7.22 19.90 -0.14
N GLY A 350 7.82 21.06 0.16
CA GLY A 350 8.44 21.36 1.46
C GLY A 350 9.84 20.77 1.68
N ALA A 351 10.33 19.92 0.78
CA ALA A 351 11.68 19.36 0.83
C ALA A 351 12.77 20.42 0.56
N SER A 352 14.04 20.03 0.77
CA SER A 352 15.22 20.83 0.42
C SER A 352 16.10 20.10 -0.60
N ILE A 353 16.59 20.84 -1.60
CA ILE A 353 17.56 20.34 -2.59
C ILE A 353 18.96 20.84 -2.24
N THR A 354 19.93 19.93 -2.20
CA THR A 354 21.37 20.20 -2.17
C THR A 354 21.97 19.93 -3.55
N ILE A 355 22.81 20.84 -4.05
CA ILE A 355 23.47 20.72 -5.35
C ILE A 355 24.95 20.51 -5.13
N ARG A 356 25.46 19.37 -5.61
CA ARG A 356 26.90 19.02 -5.56
C ARG A 356 27.47 18.79 -6.94
N ASN A 357 28.79 18.99 -7.08
CA ASN A 357 29.51 18.41 -8.19
C ASN A 357 29.83 16.92 -7.93
N THR A 358 30.34 16.19 -8.93
CA THR A 358 30.72 14.78 -8.78
C THR A 358 31.91 14.53 -7.85
N ALA A 359 32.68 15.56 -7.50
CA ALA A 359 33.72 15.48 -6.46
C ALA A 359 33.16 15.67 -5.04
N GLY A 360 31.84 15.82 -4.89
CA GLY A 360 31.15 16.01 -3.61
C GLY A 360 31.17 17.45 -3.07
N THR A 361 31.74 18.42 -3.81
CA THR A 361 31.72 19.83 -3.42
C THR A 361 30.30 20.39 -3.49
N ILE A 362 29.84 21.03 -2.42
CA ILE A 362 28.56 21.73 -2.37
C ILE A 362 28.65 23.02 -3.21
N LEU A 363 27.71 23.19 -4.13
CA LEU A 363 27.56 24.38 -4.96
C LEU A 363 26.39 25.25 -4.51
N ALA A 364 25.36 24.63 -3.94
CA ALA A 364 24.23 25.25 -3.27
C ALA A 364 23.56 24.24 -2.34
N GLN A 365 22.86 24.70 -1.32
CA GLN A 365 22.16 23.89 -0.34
C GLN A 365 20.86 24.58 0.09
N ASP A 366 19.99 23.85 0.78
CA ASP A 366 18.74 24.37 1.36
C ASP A 366 17.77 25.01 0.36
N ILE A 367 17.82 24.57 -0.90
CA ILE A 367 16.95 25.09 -1.95
C ILE A 367 15.55 24.52 -1.73
N LYS A 368 14.60 25.38 -1.38
CA LYS A 368 13.25 24.95 -1.03
C LYS A 368 12.48 24.46 -2.25
N VAL A 369 11.87 23.29 -2.11
CA VAL A 369 10.81 22.83 -3.00
C VAL A 369 9.51 23.47 -2.54
N SER A 370 8.87 24.23 -3.43
CA SER A 370 7.61 24.92 -3.17
C SER A 370 6.46 23.94 -2.86
N ASP A 371 5.34 24.45 -2.35
CA ASP A 371 4.13 23.66 -2.08
C ASP A 371 3.55 22.97 -3.33
N LYS A 372 3.91 23.47 -4.53
CA LYS A 372 3.54 22.88 -5.82
C LYS A 372 4.52 21.79 -6.30
N GLY A 373 5.57 21.52 -5.53
CA GLY A 373 6.58 20.53 -5.89
C GLY A 373 7.64 21.05 -6.86
N GLU A 374 7.81 22.37 -7.00
CA GLU A 374 8.77 22.98 -7.93
C GLU A 374 9.96 23.58 -7.16
N TRP A 375 11.17 23.47 -7.72
CA TRP A 375 12.39 24.10 -7.19
C TRP A 375 13.19 24.79 -8.30
N GLU A 376 13.92 25.86 -7.93
CA GLU A 376 14.77 26.61 -8.84
C GLU A 376 16.10 27.02 -8.19
N TRP A 377 17.15 27.07 -9.00
CA TRP A 377 18.47 27.53 -8.59
C TRP A 377 19.18 28.28 -9.72
N THR A 378 19.50 29.54 -9.51
CA THR A 378 20.29 30.33 -10.47
C THR A 378 21.77 30.33 -10.10
N ARG A 379 22.61 29.80 -10.99
CA ARG A 379 24.05 30.01 -10.94
C ARG A 379 24.39 31.27 -11.71
N ALA A 380 24.91 32.29 -11.03
CA ALA A 380 25.11 33.63 -11.60
C ALA A 380 26.15 33.70 -12.73
N ASN A 381 27.14 32.80 -12.74
CA ASN A 381 28.15 32.76 -13.80
C ASN A 381 28.54 31.30 -14.10
N MET A 382 28.23 30.87 -15.31
CA MET A 382 28.50 29.52 -15.78
C MET A 382 29.94 29.30 -16.28
N ARG A 383 30.74 30.33 -16.56
CA ARG A 383 32.12 30.21 -17.07
C ARG A 383 32.20 29.28 -18.29
N THR A 384 33.35 28.68 -18.56
CA THR A 384 33.60 27.84 -19.75
C THR A 384 33.72 26.33 -19.44
N SER A 385 33.40 25.91 -18.21
CA SER A 385 33.61 24.54 -17.73
C SER A 385 32.49 23.57 -18.08
N THR A 386 32.80 22.31 -18.35
CA THR A 386 31.78 21.26 -18.39
C THR A 386 31.33 20.91 -16.98
N TYR A 387 30.02 20.95 -16.71
CA TYR A 387 29.43 20.67 -15.41
C TYR A 387 28.91 19.23 -15.29
N GLN A 388 29.21 18.63 -14.13
CA GLN A 388 28.71 17.34 -13.67
C GLN A 388 28.04 17.56 -12.31
N LEU A 389 26.70 17.56 -12.26
CA LEU A 389 25.92 18.01 -11.09
C LEU A 389 24.98 16.93 -10.57
N ASN A 390 24.87 16.85 -9.24
CA ASN A 390 23.84 16.08 -8.53
C ASN A 390 22.91 17.05 -7.82
N PHE A 391 21.60 16.84 -7.96
CA PHE A 391 20.53 17.54 -7.28
C PHE A 391 19.91 16.55 -6.30
N ILE A 392 20.19 16.73 -5.01
CA ILE A 392 19.93 15.75 -3.96
C ILE A 392 18.82 16.30 -3.07
N GLN A 393 17.65 15.68 -3.11
CA GLN A 393 16.53 16.00 -2.24
C GLN A 393 16.76 15.35 -0.88
N ASN A 394 16.56 16.12 0.20
CA ASN A 394 16.64 15.67 1.59
C ASN A 394 17.93 14.89 1.90
N GLU A 395 19.07 15.42 1.46
CA GLU A 395 20.37 14.78 1.66
C GLU A 395 20.60 14.38 3.14
N GLY A 396 20.92 13.11 3.37
CA GLY A 396 21.14 12.51 4.70
C GLY A 396 19.88 12.02 5.43
N GLN A 397 18.70 12.11 4.81
CA GLN A 397 17.43 11.59 5.35
C GLN A 397 17.06 10.24 4.72
N ALA A 398 16.12 9.53 5.34
CA ALA A 398 15.65 8.23 4.83
C ALA A 398 14.96 8.32 3.46
N ASP A 399 14.47 9.50 3.07
CA ASP A 399 13.81 9.79 1.78
C ASP A 399 14.72 10.52 0.79
N GLU A 400 16.04 10.34 0.89
CA GLU A 400 17.00 10.94 -0.03
C GLU A 400 16.78 10.45 -1.48
N LYS A 401 16.72 11.41 -2.42
CA LYS A 401 16.62 11.14 -3.86
C LYS A 401 17.60 12.01 -4.63
N THR A 402 18.12 11.50 -5.75
CA THR A 402 19.11 12.23 -6.57
C THR A 402 18.72 12.27 -8.04
N ALA A 403 18.70 13.49 -8.61
CA ALA A 403 18.70 13.72 -10.05
C ALA A 403 20.10 14.12 -10.50
N THR A 404 20.52 13.64 -11.67
CA THR A 404 21.88 13.86 -12.17
C THR A 404 21.86 14.60 -13.50
N LEU A 405 22.77 15.56 -13.64
CA LEU A 405 23.11 16.19 -14.90
C LEU A 405 24.58 15.91 -15.19
N ARG A 406 24.85 15.42 -16.39
CA ARG A 406 26.21 15.08 -16.83
C ARG A 406 26.53 15.79 -18.13
N ASP A 407 27.81 16.09 -18.33
CA ASP A 407 28.36 16.69 -19.56
C ASP A 407 27.67 17.99 -20.01
N PHE A 408 27.17 18.79 -19.06
CA PHE A 408 26.52 20.06 -19.36
C PHE A 408 27.57 21.12 -19.69
N LYS A 409 27.71 21.43 -20.97
CA LYS A 409 28.83 22.19 -21.52
C LYS A 409 28.38 23.51 -22.16
N PRO A 410 29.28 24.49 -22.32
CA PRO A 410 28.93 25.73 -23.00
C PRO A 410 28.55 25.48 -24.46
N ASN A 411 27.62 26.28 -24.97
CA ASN A 411 27.22 26.27 -26.37
C ASN A 411 28.40 26.70 -27.26
N ALA A 412 28.54 26.03 -28.40
CA ALA A 412 29.54 26.41 -29.39
C ALA A 412 29.27 27.84 -29.87
N ALA A 413 30.33 28.65 -29.97
CA ALA A 413 30.21 29.99 -30.53
C ALA A 413 29.68 29.90 -31.97
N PRO A 414 28.73 30.77 -32.38
CA PRO A 414 28.22 30.77 -33.74
C PRO A 414 29.34 31.03 -34.76
N ALA A 415 29.28 30.34 -35.89
CA ALA A 415 30.29 30.48 -36.94
C ALA A 415 30.31 31.93 -37.48
N PRO A 416 31.49 32.49 -37.77
CA PRO A 416 31.59 33.79 -38.41
C PRO A 416 30.87 33.78 -39.76
N VAL A 417 30.19 34.88 -40.08
CA VAL A 417 29.49 35.10 -41.35
C VAL A 417 29.93 36.41 -41.98
N VAL A 418 30.00 36.46 -43.31
CA VAL A 418 30.09 37.69 -44.09
C VAL A 418 29.39 37.48 -45.42
N THR A 419 28.55 38.43 -45.85
CA THR A 419 27.86 38.43 -47.15
C THR A 419 27.89 39.81 -47.76
N VAL A 420 27.60 39.92 -49.06
CA VAL A 420 27.35 41.21 -49.75
C VAL A 420 25.93 41.18 -50.29
N THR A 421 25.11 42.17 -49.93
CA THR A 421 23.70 42.31 -50.31
C THR A 421 23.44 43.47 -51.27
N ASN A 422 24.37 44.41 -51.42
CA ASN A 422 24.33 45.44 -52.47
C ASN A 422 25.71 45.54 -53.15
N PRO A 423 25.80 45.43 -54.50
CA PRO A 423 24.73 45.21 -55.47
C PRO A 423 24.00 43.87 -55.28
N ALA A 424 22.71 43.83 -55.61
CA ALA A 424 21.93 42.59 -55.61
C ALA A 424 22.39 41.63 -56.72
N LYS A 425 22.75 42.18 -57.90
CA LYS A 425 23.39 41.45 -59.00
C LYS A 425 24.58 42.23 -59.52
N VAL A 426 25.67 41.53 -59.78
CA VAL A 426 26.87 42.14 -60.39
C VAL A 426 26.57 42.79 -61.75
N THR A 427 25.63 42.22 -62.52
CA THR A 427 25.25 42.73 -63.84
C THR A 427 24.49 44.04 -63.81
N ASP A 428 23.95 44.45 -62.66
CA ASP A 428 23.28 45.74 -62.51
C ASP A 428 24.28 46.91 -62.57
N GLY A 429 25.57 46.60 -62.45
CA GLY A 429 26.71 47.48 -62.57
C GLY A 429 26.61 48.77 -61.75
N TYR A 430 27.32 49.80 -62.18
CA TYR A 430 27.33 51.10 -61.51
C TYR A 430 27.46 52.26 -62.49
N THR A 431 27.23 53.50 -62.02
CA THR A 431 27.46 54.70 -62.82
C THR A 431 28.93 55.12 -62.74
N ALA A 432 29.62 55.17 -63.87
CA ALA A 432 31.02 55.60 -63.92
C ALA A 432 31.20 57.02 -63.36
N ASN A 433 32.30 57.22 -62.65
CA ASN A 433 32.72 58.44 -61.95
C ASN A 433 31.76 58.90 -60.83
N ALA A 434 30.87 58.02 -60.35
CA ALA A 434 29.98 58.28 -59.22
C ALA A 434 30.33 57.40 -58.01
N ALA A 435 29.82 57.75 -56.84
CA ALA A 435 29.94 56.93 -55.64
C ALA A 435 29.06 55.67 -55.75
N PHE A 436 29.50 54.57 -55.15
CA PHE A 436 28.71 53.36 -54.99
C PHE A 436 28.82 52.80 -53.57
N THR A 437 27.70 52.35 -53.03
CA THR A 437 27.59 51.90 -51.65
C THR A 437 27.38 50.40 -51.58
N PHE A 438 28.38 49.67 -51.11
CA PHE A 438 28.28 48.25 -50.84
C PHE A 438 27.62 48.01 -49.49
N LYS A 439 26.74 47.03 -49.43
CA LYS A 439 26.05 46.60 -48.20
C LYS A 439 26.19 45.11 -48.04
N GLY A 440 26.09 44.62 -46.82
CA GLY A 440 26.11 43.20 -46.54
C GLY A 440 25.83 42.86 -45.09
N THR A 441 25.89 41.57 -44.78
CA THR A 441 25.77 41.09 -43.40
C THR A 441 27.10 40.57 -42.86
N GLY A 442 27.25 40.60 -41.54
CA GLY A 442 28.42 40.11 -40.82
C GLY A 442 28.08 39.68 -39.39
N THR A 443 29.07 39.22 -38.65
CA THR A 443 28.96 38.91 -37.22
C THR A 443 28.98 40.20 -36.40
N THR A 444 27.96 40.43 -35.57
CA THR A 444 27.81 41.65 -34.77
C THR A 444 29.07 42.02 -33.99
N GLY A 445 29.48 43.29 -34.06
CA GLY A 445 30.67 43.80 -33.35
C GLY A 445 32.01 43.46 -34.01
N LYS A 446 32.02 42.66 -35.08
CA LYS A 446 33.22 42.41 -35.89
C LYS A 446 33.43 43.50 -36.92
N LYS A 447 34.58 43.44 -37.60
CA LYS A 447 35.01 44.41 -38.62
C LYS A 447 35.25 43.73 -39.96
N ILE A 448 34.97 44.45 -41.05
CA ILE A 448 35.18 44.02 -42.44
C ILE A 448 36.33 44.81 -43.07
N THR A 449 37.23 44.10 -43.73
CA THR A 449 38.29 44.64 -44.61
C THR A 449 37.90 44.39 -46.06
N VAL A 450 38.07 45.39 -46.93
CA VAL A 450 37.81 45.26 -48.38
C VAL A 450 39.12 45.29 -49.14
N ARG A 451 39.37 44.28 -49.97
CA ARG A 451 40.54 44.21 -50.87
C ARG A 451 40.12 44.01 -52.32
N ASN A 452 41.01 44.36 -53.25
CA ASN A 452 40.90 43.85 -54.63
C ASN A 452 41.63 42.51 -54.78
N THR A 453 41.51 41.88 -55.95
CA THR A 453 42.19 40.60 -56.25
C THR A 453 43.72 40.69 -56.32
N ALA A 454 44.29 41.90 -56.40
CA ALA A 454 45.74 42.13 -56.29
C ALA A 454 46.20 42.26 -54.82
N GLY A 455 45.29 42.13 -53.85
CA GLY A 455 45.57 42.25 -52.42
C GLY A 455 45.62 43.68 -51.89
N THR A 456 45.38 44.70 -52.73
CA THR A 456 45.31 46.10 -52.31
C THR A 456 44.12 46.34 -51.39
N ILE A 457 44.36 46.91 -50.21
CA ILE A 457 43.30 47.34 -49.28
C ILE A 457 42.60 48.57 -49.86
N LEU A 458 41.28 48.48 -49.96
CA LEU A 458 40.40 49.53 -50.45
C LEU A 458 39.56 50.17 -49.35
N ALA A 459 39.33 49.44 -48.26
CA ALA A 459 38.76 49.92 -47.01
C ALA A 459 39.11 48.95 -45.87
N GLN A 460 39.13 49.44 -44.64
CA GLN A 460 39.39 48.66 -43.44
C GLN A 460 38.47 49.12 -42.30
N ASP A 461 38.35 48.30 -41.27
CA ASP A 461 37.61 48.62 -40.05
C ASP A 461 36.11 48.95 -40.23
N ILE A 462 35.47 48.44 -41.28
CA ILE A 462 34.03 48.64 -41.49
C ILE A 462 33.27 47.86 -40.42
N THR A 463 32.55 48.56 -39.55
CA THR A 463 31.89 47.96 -38.39
C THR A 463 30.61 47.22 -38.79
N VAL A 464 30.44 46.00 -38.28
CA VAL A 464 29.16 45.30 -38.31
C VAL A 464 28.33 45.74 -37.12
N ASN A 465 27.19 46.37 -37.38
CA ASN A 465 26.34 46.96 -36.35
C ASN A 465 25.60 45.89 -35.50
N GLY A 466 24.84 46.33 -34.49
CA GLY A 466 24.06 45.46 -33.59
C GLY A 466 23.04 44.54 -34.28
N GLN A 467 22.68 44.85 -35.53
CA GLN A 467 21.75 44.07 -36.36
C GLN A 467 22.48 43.14 -37.36
N GLY A 468 23.80 43.02 -37.25
CA GLY A 468 24.60 42.19 -38.14
C GLY A 468 24.77 42.77 -39.55
N GLN A 469 24.60 44.09 -39.74
CA GLN A 469 24.72 44.75 -41.05
C GLN A 469 26.00 45.58 -41.13
N TRP A 470 26.60 45.66 -42.32
CA TRP A 470 27.70 46.56 -42.64
C TRP A 470 27.44 47.34 -43.93
N GLU A 471 28.02 48.53 -44.03
CA GLU A 471 27.90 49.41 -45.19
C GLU A 471 29.24 50.10 -45.48
N TRP A 472 29.62 50.15 -46.75
CA TRP A 472 30.82 50.84 -47.20
C TRP A 472 30.57 51.59 -48.51
N THR A 473 30.78 52.91 -48.49
CA THR A 473 30.68 53.75 -49.69
C THR A 473 32.06 53.96 -50.30
N ARG A 474 32.22 53.56 -51.56
CA ARG A 474 33.37 53.94 -52.39
C ARG A 474 33.03 55.23 -53.12
N ALA A 475 33.74 56.31 -52.81
CA ALA A 475 33.41 57.67 -53.29
C ALA A 475 33.50 57.85 -54.81
N ASN A 476 34.32 57.06 -55.51
CA ASN A 476 34.49 57.17 -56.95
C ASN A 476 34.70 55.78 -57.58
N MET A 477 33.68 55.31 -58.28
CA MET A 477 33.74 54.14 -59.16
C MET A 477 34.18 54.58 -60.55
N ARG A 478 35.45 54.35 -60.90
CA ARG A 478 36.02 54.73 -62.21
C ARG A 478 35.40 53.93 -63.35
N THR A 479 35.93 53.97 -64.56
CA THR A 479 35.43 53.18 -65.71
C THR A 479 35.89 51.71 -65.71
N SER A 480 36.44 51.21 -64.60
CA SER A 480 37.13 49.90 -64.52
C SER A 480 36.24 48.78 -64.01
N THR A 481 36.47 47.54 -64.43
CA THR A 481 35.82 46.38 -63.78
C THR A 481 36.43 46.10 -62.41
N TYR A 482 35.60 46.03 -61.36
CA TYR A 482 36.01 45.78 -59.98
C TYR A 482 35.82 44.31 -59.58
N ASN A 483 36.86 43.74 -58.99
CA ASN A 483 36.86 42.44 -58.32
C ASN A 483 37.24 42.67 -56.85
N LEU A 484 36.31 42.44 -55.92
CA LEU A 484 36.42 42.83 -54.52
C LEU A 484 36.21 41.65 -53.58
N ASP A 485 37.00 41.60 -52.52
CA ASP A 485 36.88 40.68 -51.40
C ASP A 485 36.51 41.46 -50.14
N PHE A 486 35.44 41.04 -49.46
CA PHE A 486 34.98 41.57 -48.19
C PHE A 486 35.27 40.52 -47.12
N ILE A 487 36.19 40.82 -46.21
CA ILE A 487 36.84 39.85 -45.32
C ILE A 487 36.53 40.21 -43.88
N GLN A 488 35.93 39.28 -43.12
CA GLN A 488 35.75 39.40 -41.69
C GLN A 488 36.82 38.59 -40.95
N ASP A 489 37.31 39.11 -39.82
CA ASP A 489 38.28 38.43 -38.95
C ASP A 489 39.57 38.03 -39.72
N GLU A 490 40.01 38.92 -40.63
CA GLU A 490 41.18 38.72 -41.50
C GLU A 490 42.42 38.32 -40.68
N GLY A 491 43.11 37.26 -41.11
CA GLY A 491 44.34 36.76 -40.47
C GLY A 491 44.11 35.91 -39.20
N THR A 492 42.86 35.60 -38.86
CA THR A 492 42.52 34.71 -37.73
C THR A 492 42.05 33.34 -38.24
N ALA A 493 41.98 32.36 -37.33
CA ALA A 493 41.39 31.04 -37.64
C ALA A 493 39.89 31.11 -38.01
N THR A 494 39.23 32.24 -37.75
CA THR A 494 37.82 32.50 -38.01
C THR A 494 37.55 33.33 -39.25
N GLU A 495 38.56 33.55 -40.11
CA GLU A 495 38.42 34.36 -41.32
C GLU A 495 37.30 33.85 -42.23
N LYS A 496 36.45 34.78 -42.70
CA LYS A 496 35.44 34.53 -43.71
C LYS A 496 35.45 35.63 -44.77
N LYS A 497 35.07 35.27 -46.00
CA LYS A 497 35.14 36.14 -47.17
C LYS A 497 33.87 36.06 -48.01
N ALA A 498 33.36 37.22 -48.41
CA ALA A 498 32.36 37.36 -49.47
C ALA A 498 32.98 38.10 -50.66
N THR A 499 32.56 37.77 -51.88
CA THR A 499 33.24 38.24 -53.09
C THR A 499 32.29 38.87 -54.09
N ILE A 500 32.79 39.91 -54.76
CA ILE A 500 32.22 40.46 -55.99
C ILE A 500 33.26 40.30 -57.08
N ARG A 501 32.83 39.85 -58.26
CA ARG A 501 33.68 39.67 -59.44
C ARG A 501 32.98 40.26 -60.65
N GLY A 502 33.72 40.97 -61.50
CA GLY A 502 33.19 41.47 -62.77
C GLY A 502 32.26 42.69 -62.67
N PHE A 503 32.28 43.45 -61.57
CA PHE A 503 31.38 44.58 -61.38
C PHE A 503 31.84 45.79 -62.21
N ALA A 504 31.09 46.17 -63.25
CA ALA A 504 31.48 47.14 -64.29
C ALA A 504 30.45 48.26 -64.49
N PRO A 505 30.77 49.35 -65.22
CA PRO A 505 29.81 50.43 -65.49
C PRO A 505 28.61 50.00 -66.35
N ASN A 506 27.45 50.64 -66.17
CA ASN A 506 26.23 50.34 -66.92
C ASN A 506 26.27 50.79 -68.38
N ALA A 507 25.77 49.97 -69.31
CA ALA A 507 25.59 50.34 -70.72
C ALA A 507 24.39 51.29 -70.91
N THR A 508 24.54 52.34 -71.74
CA THR A 508 23.46 53.32 -72.03
C THR A 508 22.56 52.82 -73.19
N PRO A 509 21.21 52.94 -73.13
CA PRO A 509 20.33 52.52 -74.23
C PRO A 509 20.40 53.44 -75.47
N ALA A 510 20.22 52.90 -76.68
CA ALA A 510 20.22 53.67 -77.94
C ALA A 510 18.85 54.33 -78.26
N PRO A 511 18.81 55.56 -78.84
CA PRO A 511 17.56 56.23 -79.24
C PRO A 511 16.96 55.74 -80.57
N VAL A 512 15.65 55.97 -80.80
CA VAL A 512 14.89 55.54 -81.99
C VAL A 512 14.05 56.70 -82.58
N VAL A 513 14.15 56.91 -83.90
CA VAL A 513 13.30 57.84 -84.69
C VAL A 513 12.06 57.12 -85.22
N THR A 514 10.89 57.74 -85.12
CA THR A 514 9.60 57.20 -85.64
C THR A 514 8.81 58.27 -86.39
N VAL A 515 7.92 57.85 -87.29
CA VAL A 515 6.92 58.69 -87.99
C VAL A 515 5.53 58.28 -87.50
N THR A 516 4.74 59.23 -86.99
CA THR A 516 3.38 59.02 -86.48
C THR A 516 2.30 59.67 -87.35
N ASN A 517 2.65 60.58 -88.26
CA ASN A 517 1.74 61.08 -89.31
C ASN A 517 2.45 61.10 -90.67
N PRO A 518 1.92 60.42 -91.72
CA PRO A 518 0.69 59.63 -91.71
C PRO A 518 0.81 58.41 -90.78
N ALA A 519 -0.29 58.03 -90.12
CA ALA A 519 -0.32 56.80 -89.32
C ALA A 519 -0.25 55.56 -90.24
N ASN A 520 -0.89 55.63 -91.40
CA ASN A 520 -0.82 54.62 -92.45
C ASN A 520 -0.42 55.26 -93.79
N PRO A 521 0.71 54.88 -94.40
CA PRO A 521 1.14 55.43 -95.69
C PRO A 521 0.14 55.15 -96.82
N ALA A 522 -0.59 54.03 -96.77
CA ALA A 522 -1.58 53.68 -97.79
C ALA A 522 -2.75 54.67 -97.85
N ASP A 523 -2.98 55.43 -96.78
CA ASP A 523 -4.00 56.45 -96.79
C ASP A 523 -3.67 57.52 -97.83
N GLY A 524 -2.39 57.78 -98.14
CA GLY A 524 -1.97 58.76 -99.15
C GLY A 524 -2.28 60.22 -98.80
N TYR A 525 -2.01 61.13 -99.72
CA TYR A 525 -2.17 62.59 -99.55
C TYR A 525 -3.00 63.23 -100.68
N VAL A 526 -3.53 64.45 -100.50
CA VAL A 526 -4.27 65.15 -101.56
C VAL A 526 -3.31 65.87 -102.52
N ARG A 527 -3.43 65.62 -103.82
CA ARG A 527 -2.54 66.15 -104.86
C ARG A 527 -2.44 67.68 -104.79
N ASN A 528 -1.22 68.20 -104.96
CA ASN A 528 -0.93 69.63 -105.01
C ASN A 528 -1.30 70.44 -103.75
N THR A 529 -1.55 69.77 -102.62
CA THR A 529 -1.85 70.41 -101.33
C THR A 529 -0.73 70.16 -100.31
N ALA A 530 -0.82 70.87 -99.18
CA ALA A 530 0.12 70.71 -98.09
C ALA A 530 -0.12 69.41 -97.30
N PHE A 531 0.94 68.79 -96.80
CA PHE A 531 0.86 67.66 -95.87
C PHE A 531 1.84 67.84 -94.70
N THR A 532 1.38 67.54 -93.48
CA THR A 532 2.18 67.67 -92.25
C THR A 532 2.64 66.31 -91.75
N PHE A 533 3.94 66.04 -91.78
CA PHE A 533 4.55 64.89 -91.14
C PHE A 533 4.72 65.14 -89.63
N ARG A 534 4.60 64.07 -88.83
CA ARG A 534 4.83 64.08 -87.37
C ARG A 534 5.52 62.80 -86.93
N GLY A 535 6.20 62.82 -85.78
CA GLY A 535 6.81 61.63 -85.19
C GLY A 535 7.56 61.89 -83.89
N LYS A 536 8.29 60.88 -83.42
CA LYS A 536 9.18 60.96 -82.24
C LYS A 536 10.65 60.78 -82.59
N ALA A 537 11.54 61.41 -81.83
CA ALA A 537 13.00 61.24 -81.86
C ALA A 537 13.61 61.68 -80.51
N THR A 538 14.94 61.68 -80.37
CA THR A 538 15.61 62.08 -79.13
C THR A 538 15.26 63.54 -78.78
N PRO A 539 14.85 63.84 -77.53
CA PRO A 539 14.58 65.20 -77.11
C PRO A 539 15.70 66.19 -77.44
N SER A 540 15.35 67.36 -77.96
CA SER A 540 16.30 68.43 -78.34
C SER A 540 17.28 68.08 -79.47
N SER A 541 17.05 67.00 -80.21
CA SER A 541 17.83 66.65 -81.41
C SER A 541 17.31 67.36 -82.67
N THR A 542 17.90 67.05 -83.83
CA THR A 542 17.46 67.57 -85.13
C THR A 542 17.19 66.43 -86.13
N LEU A 543 16.19 66.62 -86.99
CA LEU A 543 15.86 65.71 -88.09
C LEU A 543 16.14 66.31 -89.47
N THR A 544 16.52 65.44 -90.39
CA THR A 544 16.62 65.68 -91.83
C THR A 544 15.72 64.70 -92.56
N ILE A 545 14.93 65.17 -93.52
CA ILE A 545 14.09 64.32 -94.38
C ILE A 545 14.69 64.30 -95.78
N GLN A 546 14.84 63.11 -96.34
CA GLN A 546 15.37 62.90 -97.69
C GLN A 546 14.41 62.06 -98.52
N ASN A 547 14.40 62.24 -99.85
CA ASN A 547 13.72 61.31 -100.74
C ASN A 547 14.56 60.06 -101.01
N PHE A 548 14.01 59.10 -101.76
CA PHE A 548 14.71 57.86 -102.12
C PHE A 548 16.04 58.06 -102.86
N ALA A 549 16.22 59.18 -103.58
CA ALA A 549 17.48 59.51 -104.23
C ALA A 549 18.51 60.16 -103.29
N GLY A 550 18.19 60.29 -101.98
CA GLY A 550 19.03 60.96 -101.00
C GLY A 550 19.00 62.49 -101.08
N THR A 551 18.14 63.07 -101.92
CA THR A 551 17.95 64.53 -101.97
C THR A 551 17.28 64.99 -100.69
N GLU A 552 17.89 65.96 -99.99
CA GLU A 552 17.31 66.55 -98.79
C GLU A 552 16.07 67.37 -99.14
N ILE A 553 14.94 66.92 -98.60
CA ILE A 553 13.64 67.55 -98.75
C ILE A 553 13.43 68.63 -97.68
N ALA A 554 13.95 68.39 -96.48
CA ALA A 554 13.97 69.34 -95.38
C ALA A 554 15.15 69.01 -94.44
N LYS A 555 15.71 70.03 -93.81
CA LYS A 555 16.86 69.92 -92.91
C LYS A 555 16.61 70.70 -91.62
N ASN A 556 17.30 70.32 -90.55
CA ASN A 556 17.27 70.99 -89.25
C ASN A 556 15.85 71.10 -88.65
N ILE A 557 15.05 70.05 -88.80
CA ILE A 557 13.72 69.98 -88.18
C ILE A 557 13.93 69.79 -86.67
N PRO A 558 13.53 70.74 -85.81
CA PRO A 558 13.78 70.63 -84.38
C PRO A 558 12.91 69.55 -83.75
N VAL A 559 13.50 68.76 -82.85
CA VAL A 559 12.78 67.86 -81.95
C VAL A 559 12.58 68.58 -80.63
N SER A 560 11.34 68.66 -80.17
CA SER A 560 11.00 69.27 -78.89
C SER A 560 11.68 68.56 -77.70
N SER A 561 11.68 69.18 -76.53
CA SER A 561 12.17 68.59 -75.29
C SER A 561 11.38 67.36 -74.82
N THR A 562 10.22 67.08 -75.42
CA THR A 562 9.40 65.87 -75.19
C THR A 562 9.56 64.81 -76.28
N GLY A 563 10.49 65.03 -77.22
CA GLY A 563 10.81 64.11 -78.30
C GLY A 563 9.90 64.21 -79.52
N ASP A 564 8.94 65.16 -79.58
CA ASP A 564 8.04 65.33 -80.72
C ASP A 564 8.67 66.20 -81.82
N TRP A 565 8.48 65.81 -83.08
CA TRP A 565 8.83 66.61 -84.26
C TRP A 565 7.65 66.73 -85.24
N SER A 566 7.62 67.82 -86.01
CA SER A 566 6.64 68.03 -87.08
C SER A 566 7.20 68.87 -88.22
N LEU A 567 6.82 68.54 -89.46
CA LEU A 567 7.15 69.32 -90.65
C LEU A 567 5.95 69.37 -91.60
N THR A 568 5.59 70.56 -92.07
CA THR A 568 4.60 70.73 -93.14
C THR A 568 5.30 70.99 -94.47
N ARG A 569 5.06 70.12 -95.45
CA ARG A 569 5.44 70.38 -96.85
C ARG A 569 4.28 71.07 -97.54
N ALA A 570 4.51 72.25 -98.10
CA ALA A 570 3.44 73.10 -98.66
C ALA A 570 2.76 72.52 -99.92
N ASN A 571 3.49 71.70 -100.68
CA ASN A 571 2.95 71.07 -101.88
C ASN A 571 3.58 69.67 -102.05
N MET A 572 2.73 68.66 -101.99
CA MET A 572 3.11 67.26 -102.16
C MET A 572 3.20 66.79 -103.62
N GLY A 573 2.76 67.61 -104.59
CA GLY A 573 2.81 67.29 -106.02
C GLY A 573 1.95 66.07 -106.39
N THR A 574 2.35 65.34 -107.44
CA THR A 574 1.64 64.16 -107.96
C THR A 574 2.44 62.85 -107.82
N SER A 575 3.58 62.87 -107.14
CA SER A 575 4.54 61.76 -107.08
C SER A 575 4.25 60.79 -105.95
N VAL A 576 4.60 59.51 -106.11
CA VAL A 576 4.69 58.60 -104.97
C VAL A 576 5.98 58.89 -104.20
N TRP A 577 5.86 59.14 -102.90
CA TRP A 577 6.99 59.51 -102.05
C TRP A 577 7.50 58.32 -101.25
N LYS A 578 8.82 58.13 -101.30
CA LYS A 578 9.58 57.36 -100.31
C LYS A 578 10.55 58.30 -99.62
N LEU A 579 10.33 58.49 -98.32
CA LEU A 579 11.02 59.48 -97.49
C LEU A 579 11.80 58.79 -96.37
N THR A 580 13.05 59.19 -96.15
CA THR A 580 13.87 58.77 -95.01
C THR A 580 14.00 59.92 -94.02
N PHE A 581 13.70 59.67 -92.77
CA PHE A 581 13.80 60.59 -91.64
C PHE A 581 15.05 60.23 -90.86
N VAL A 582 16.05 61.11 -90.86
CA VAL A 582 17.37 60.88 -90.26
C VAL A 582 17.58 61.86 -89.12
N GLU A 583 17.72 61.35 -87.90
CA GLU A 583 18.11 62.12 -86.72
C GLU A 583 19.62 62.27 -86.67
N ASN A 584 20.07 63.48 -86.31
CA ASN A 584 21.49 63.83 -86.09
C ASN A 584 22.40 63.33 -87.22
N LYS A 585 21.94 63.50 -88.46
CA LYS A 585 22.64 63.06 -89.66
C LYS A 585 24.10 63.54 -89.66
N GLY A 586 25.04 62.61 -89.85
CA GLY A 586 26.48 62.85 -89.86
C GLY A 586 27.17 62.76 -88.49
N THR A 587 26.48 62.32 -87.43
CA THR A 587 27.06 62.17 -86.08
C THR A 587 27.16 60.71 -85.66
N ALA A 588 27.89 60.43 -84.56
CA ALA A 588 27.97 59.09 -83.96
C ALA A 588 26.62 58.56 -83.44
N ASN A 589 25.60 59.43 -83.32
CA ASN A 589 24.25 59.11 -82.87
C ASN A 589 23.23 59.25 -84.02
N GLU A 590 23.65 58.98 -85.27
CA GLU A 590 22.75 58.98 -86.42
C GLU A 590 21.79 57.77 -86.34
N HIS A 591 20.49 58.08 -86.40
CA HIS A 591 19.43 57.07 -86.44
C HIS A 591 18.42 57.45 -87.51
N SER A 592 17.79 56.47 -88.16
CA SER A 592 16.82 56.78 -89.21
C SER A 592 15.64 55.82 -89.28
N THR A 593 14.57 56.29 -89.92
CA THR A 593 13.38 55.50 -90.26
C THR A 593 12.86 55.89 -91.64
N VAL A 594 12.09 55.03 -92.30
CA VAL A 594 11.64 55.22 -93.69
C VAL A 594 10.11 55.17 -93.77
N LEU A 595 9.52 56.15 -94.45
CA LEU A 595 8.14 56.16 -94.92
C LEU A 595 8.12 55.79 -96.40
N GLY A 596 7.65 54.59 -96.75
CA GLY A 596 7.54 54.11 -98.12
C GLY A 596 6.17 54.38 -98.76
N ASP A 597 6.14 54.39 -100.08
CA ASP A 597 4.94 54.27 -100.93
C ASP A 597 3.80 55.27 -100.63
N PHE A 598 4.13 56.47 -100.15
CA PHE A 598 3.15 57.50 -99.82
C PHE A 598 2.68 58.25 -101.08
N ALA A 599 1.54 57.83 -101.63
CA ALA A 599 1.02 58.27 -102.92
C ALA A 599 -0.12 59.31 -102.81
N PRO A 600 -0.43 60.08 -103.88
CA PRO A 600 -1.63 60.89 -103.92
C PRO A 600 -2.90 60.01 -103.94
N ARG A 601 -3.93 60.39 -103.19
CA ARG A 601 -5.26 59.74 -103.22
C ARG A 601 -5.95 60.02 -104.56
N PRO A 602 -6.78 59.09 -105.07
CA PRO A 602 -7.55 59.25 -106.32
C PRO A 602 -8.37 60.53 -106.38
#